data_AF-A0A933YL25-F1
#
_entry.id   AF-A0A933YL25-F1
#
_cell.length_a   1.000
_cell.length_b   1.000
_cell.length_c   1.000
_cell.angle_alpha   90.00
_cell.angle_beta   90.00
_cell.angle_gamma   90.00
#
_symmetry.space_group_name_H-M   'P 1'
#
loop_
_entity.id
_entity.type
_entity.pdbx_description
1 polymer ?
#
loop_
_entity_poly.entity_id
_entity_poly.type
_entity_poly.pdbx_seq_one_letter_code
_entity_poly.pdbx_strand_id
1 'polypeptide(L)'
;MKPRTRNLIIIWLLLTGLPCLLLAQTDTTYKIVDTGQILCYDTLIVIPSPSPGQPYYGQDANYTGNAPSYVNNGNGTVTDRVTGLMWQKSPDRNGNGVINYSDKLYYQQALDSAAACRTGGYTDWRLPTIKELYSLIMYYGTEPSPDATSTDSLVPFIDTTYFNFGYGDLSASER
;
A
#
# COMPACT_ATOMS: atom_id res chain seq x y z
N MET A 1 -10.56 -21.87 -14.91
CA MET A 1 -10.11 -20.56 -15.43
C MET A 1 -11.33 -19.76 -15.83
N LYS A 2 -11.61 -18.65 -15.15
CA LYS A 2 -12.78 -17.80 -15.43
C LYS A 2 -12.29 -16.51 -16.10
N PRO A 3 -12.62 -16.24 -17.37
CA PRO A 3 -12.18 -15.03 -18.04
C PRO A 3 -12.97 -13.81 -17.53
N ARG A 4 -12.29 -12.66 -17.40
CA ARG A 4 -12.92 -11.36 -17.11
C ARG A 4 -13.40 -10.73 -18.41
N THR A 5 -14.71 -10.68 -18.60
CA THR A 5 -15.36 -10.01 -19.73
C THR A 5 -15.30 -8.49 -19.55
N ARG A 6 -14.64 -7.77 -20.45
CA ARG A 6 -14.80 -6.31 -20.61
C ARG A 6 -15.75 -6.08 -21.77
N ASN A 7 -17.00 -5.73 -21.48
CA ASN A 7 -17.96 -5.27 -22.48
C ASN A 7 -17.61 -3.83 -22.87
N LEU A 8 -17.38 -3.58 -24.16
CA LEU A 8 -17.18 -2.22 -24.70
C LEU A 8 -18.34 -1.90 -25.65
N ILE A 9 -19.10 -0.87 -25.32
CA ILE A 9 -20.19 -0.33 -26.15
C ILE A 9 -19.57 0.60 -27.19
N ILE A 10 -19.79 0.31 -28.48
CA ILE A 10 -19.43 1.21 -29.59
C ILE A 10 -20.64 2.07 -29.91
N ILE A 11 -20.58 3.36 -29.59
CA ILE A 11 -21.54 4.38 -30.05
C ILE A 11 -20.96 5.05 -31.29
N TRP A 12 -21.76 5.07 -32.36
CA TRP A 12 -21.43 5.67 -33.65
C TRP A 12 -21.43 7.21 -33.58
N LEU A 13 -20.42 7.80 -34.23
CA LEU A 13 -20.07 9.22 -34.27
C LEU A 13 -20.89 10.00 -35.33
N LEU A 14 -21.24 11.26 -35.07
CA LEU A 14 -21.54 12.25 -36.10
C LEU A 14 -21.13 13.69 -35.68
N LEU A 15 -20.14 14.23 -36.40
CA LEU A 15 -19.80 15.63 -36.75
C LEU A 15 -20.01 16.80 -35.75
N THR A 16 -18.95 17.53 -35.40
CA THR A 16 -18.51 18.82 -36.01
C THR A 16 -17.33 19.43 -35.22
N GLY A 17 -16.48 20.19 -35.91
CA GLY A 17 -15.12 20.56 -35.48
C GLY A 17 -14.98 21.66 -34.42
N LEU A 18 -13.97 21.45 -33.58
CA LEU A 18 -13.13 22.43 -32.90
C LEU A 18 -11.74 21.78 -32.82
N PRO A 19 -10.60 22.48 -33.03
CA PRO A 19 -9.32 21.97 -32.56
C PRO A 19 -9.35 22.10 -31.04
N CYS A 20 -10.05 21.15 -30.39
CA CYS A 20 -9.91 20.90 -28.98
C CYS A 20 -8.44 20.56 -28.79
N LEU A 21 -7.70 21.46 -28.15
CA LEU A 21 -6.33 21.21 -27.70
C LEU A 21 -6.45 20.00 -26.77
N LEU A 22 -6.24 18.81 -27.34
CA LEU A 22 -6.22 17.57 -26.58
C LEU A 22 -4.95 17.67 -25.76
N LEU A 23 -5.06 18.16 -24.52
CA LEU A 23 -4.08 17.80 -23.52
C LEU A 23 -4.14 16.27 -23.48
N ALA A 24 -3.11 15.63 -24.02
CA ALA A 24 -2.89 14.22 -23.80
C ALA A 24 -2.65 14.08 -22.30
N GLN A 25 -3.71 13.89 -21.55
CA GLN A 25 -3.61 13.46 -20.17
C GLN A 25 -3.03 12.06 -20.25
N THR A 26 -1.74 11.95 -19.97
CA THR A 26 -1.07 10.66 -19.83
C THR A 26 -1.77 9.96 -18.69
N ASP A 27 -2.74 9.11 -19.01
CA ASP A 27 -3.42 8.30 -18.02
C ASP A 27 -2.34 7.36 -17.46
N THR A 28 -1.95 7.58 -16.21
CA THR A 28 -0.90 6.78 -15.60
C THR A 28 -1.38 5.33 -15.59
N THR A 29 -0.60 4.42 -16.18
CA THR A 29 -0.96 3.00 -16.25
C THR A 29 -1.05 2.34 -14.86
N TYR A 30 -0.60 3.04 -13.82
CA TYR A 30 -0.68 2.64 -12.43
C TYR A 30 -1.36 3.75 -11.61
N LYS A 31 -2.17 3.36 -10.62
CA LYS A 31 -2.77 4.29 -9.66
C LYS A 31 -1.78 4.57 -8.53
N ILE A 32 -1.69 5.83 -8.11
CA ILE A 32 -0.93 6.25 -6.94
C ILE A 32 -1.87 6.15 -5.73
N VAL A 33 -1.47 5.35 -4.74
CA VAL A 33 -2.18 5.23 -3.46
C VAL A 33 -1.87 6.46 -2.61
N ASP A 34 -2.88 6.96 -1.93
CA ASP A 34 -2.76 8.11 -1.02
C ASP A 34 -1.95 7.75 0.22
N THR A 35 -1.34 8.74 0.88
CA THR A 35 -0.42 8.49 2.00
C THR A 35 -1.12 8.02 3.27
N GLY A 36 -2.44 8.23 3.34
CA GLY A 36 -3.26 7.95 4.51
C GLY A 36 -3.20 9.03 5.60
N GLN A 37 -2.52 10.16 5.35
CA GLN A 37 -2.55 11.30 6.26
C GLN A 37 -3.90 12.02 6.18
N ILE A 38 -4.62 12.04 7.30
CA ILE A 38 -5.96 12.66 7.42
C ILE A 38 -5.98 13.88 8.33
N LEU A 39 -4.85 14.22 8.95
CA LEU A 39 -4.71 15.33 9.88
C LEU A 39 -4.01 16.52 9.22
N CYS A 40 -4.43 17.74 9.56
CA CYS A 40 -3.72 18.96 9.23
C CYS A 40 -3.07 19.53 10.49
N TYR A 41 -1.97 20.25 10.33
CA TYR A 41 -1.22 20.87 11.42
C TYR A 41 -1.02 22.36 11.17
N ASP A 42 -0.96 23.14 12.24
CA ASP A 42 -0.30 24.45 12.23
C ASP A 42 1.16 24.31 12.74
N THR A 43 1.79 25.39 13.19
CA THR A 43 3.15 25.35 13.75
C THR A 43 3.29 24.59 15.08
N LEU A 44 2.19 24.26 15.76
CA LEU A 44 2.20 23.75 17.14
C LEU A 44 1.30 22.53 17.34
N ILE A 45 0.14 22.47 16.69
CA ILE A 45 -0.92 21.49 16.99
C ILE A 45 -1.64 20.98 15.73
N VAL A 46 -2.44 19.93 15.93
CA VAL A 46 -3.41 19.46 14.94
C VAL A 46 -4.55 20.47 14.82
N ILE A 47 -4.95 20.77 13.59
CA ILE A 47 -6.05 21.69 13.24
C ILE A 47 -7.06 21.01 12.31
N PRO A 48 -8.30 21.51 12.23
CA PRO A 48 -9.22 21.14 11.16
C PRO A 48 -8.63 21.46 9.78
N SER A 49 -9.02 20.69 8.76
CA SER A 49 -8.58 20.87 7.37
C SER A 49 -8.85 22.31 6.88
N PRO A 50 -7.80 23.12 6.58
CA PRO A 50 -8.01 24.50 6.15
C PRO A 50 -8.74 24.58 4.80
N SER A 51 -9.44 25.68 4.54
CA SER A 51 -10.04 25.99 3.25
C SER A 51 -9.05 26.68 2.30
N PRO A 52 -9.25 26.63 0.97
CA PRO A 52 -8.39 27.34 0.02
C PRO A 52 -8.22 28.82 0.37
N GLY A 53 -6.97 29.28 0.43
CA GLY A 53 -6.61 30.66 0.78
C GLY A 53 -6.39 30.92 2.27
N GLN A 54 -6.66 29.96 3.16
CA GLN A 54 -6.28 30.05 4.57
C GLN A 54 -4.81 29.64 4.78
N PRO A 55 -4.16 30.13 5.86
CA PRO A 55 -2.85 29.63 6.28
C PRO A 55 -2.87 28.11 6.46
N TYR A 56 -1.74 27.47 6.16
CA TYR A 56 -1.55 26.01 6.27
C TYR A 56 -2.44 25.15 5.35
N TYR A 57 -3.17 25.75 4.41
CA TYR A 57 -3.84 25.02 3.33
C TYR A 57 -2.84 24.39 2.36
N GLY A 58 -3.18 23.21 1.85
CA GLY A 58 -2.39 22.46 0.88
C GLY A 58 -1.57 21.33 1.49
N GLN A 59 -1.89 20.92 2.72
CA GLN A 59 -1.38 19.70 3.33
C GLN A 59 -2.02 18.47 2.67
N ASP A 60 -1.43 17.30 2.85
CA ASP A 60 -1.90 16.05 2.23
C ASP A 60 -3.38 15.79 2.52
N ALA A 61 -3.77 15.94 3.79
CA ALA A 61 -5.14 15.81 4.28
C ALA A 61 -6.15 16.84 3.71
N ASN A 62 -5.71 17.84 2.95
CA ASN A 62 -6.62 18.74 2.21
C ASN A 62 -7.07 18.14 0.87
N TYR A 63 -6.42 17.09 0.39
CA TYR A 63 -6.70 16.49 -0.91
C TYR A 63 -7.36 15.12 -0.75
N THR A 64 -8.23 14.78 -1.70
CA THR A 64 -8.80 13.43 -1.79
C THR A 64 -7.97 12.62 -2.78
N GLY A 65 -7.17 11.68 -2.29
CA GLY A 65 -6.45 10.73 -3.11
C GLY A 65 -7.16 9.37 -3.23
N ASN A 66 -6.47 8.39 -3.80
CA ASN A 66 -6.91 7.00 -3.74
C ASN A 66 -6.57 6.44 -2.35
N ALA A 67 -7.44 6.69 -1.37
CA ALA A 67 -7.27 6.18 -0.01
C ALA A 67 -6.98 4.67 -0.01
N PRO A 68 -6.04 4.19 0.82
CA PRO A 68 -5.75 2.75 0.95
C PRO A 68 -7.04 1.95 1.18
N SER A 69 -7.23 0.90 0.39
CA SER A 69 -8.45 0.11 0.44
C SER A 69 -8.15 -1.36 0.19
N TYR A 70 -8.36 -2.18 1.22
CA TYR A 70 -7.95 -3.57 1.24
C TYR A 70 -9.14 -4.52 1.46
N VAL A 71 -8.98 -5.76 1.00
CA VAL A 71 -9.90 -6.88 1.28
C VAL A 71 -9.10 -8.07 1.74
N ASN A 72 -9.36 -8.54 2.95
CA ASN A 72 -8.88 -9.85 3.38
C ASN A 72 -9.73 -10.94 2.68
N ASN A 73 -9.08 -11.78 1.87
CA ASN A 73 -9.77 -12.82 1.11
C ASN A 73 -10.02 -14.10 1.94
N GLY A 74 -9.56 -14.16 3.19
CA GLY A 74 -9.78 -15.30 4.09
C GLY A 74 -8.93 -16.54 3.79
N ASN A 75 -7.98 -16.45 2.85
CA ASN A 75 -7.14 -17.55 2.38
C ASN A 75 -5.63 -17.24 2.48
N GLY A 76 -5.27 -16.30 3.36
CA GLY A 76 -3.89 -15.81 3.51
C GLY A 76 -3.48 -14.73 2.50
N THR A 77 -4.42 -14.20 1.71
CA THR A 77 -4.16 -13.12 0.75
C THR A 77 -5.00 -11.87 1.04
N VAL A 78 -4.47 -10.72 0.64
CA VAL A 78 -5.11 -9.41 0.72
C VAL A 78 -5.19 -8.79 -0.67
N THR A 79 -6.38 -8.37 -1.10
CA THR A 79 -6.57 -7.63 -2.35
C THR A 79 -6.47 -6.12 -2.08
N ASP A 80 -5.60 -5.42 -2.79
CA ASP A 80 -5.56 -3.96 -2.85
C ASP A 80 -6.51 -3.47 -3.96
N ARG A 81 -7.56 -2.74 -3.58
CA ARG A 81 -8.60 -2.24 -4.50
C ARG A 81 -8.15 -1.01 -5.29
N VAL A 82 -7.10 -0.33 -4.87
CA VAL A 82 -6.55 0.81 -5.59
C VAL A 82 -5.66 0.32 -6.73
N THR A 83 -4.63 -0.47 -6.41
CA THR A 83 -3.68 -0.96 -7.42
C THR A 83 -4.20 -2.15 -8.20
N GLY A 84 -5.15 -2.91 -7.64
CA GLY A 84 -5.63 -4.17 -8.19
C GLY A 84 -4.69 -5.36 -7.95
N LEU A 85 -3.62 -5.16 -7.16
CA LEU A 85 -2.67 -6.20 -6.78
C LEU A 85 -3.25 -7.10 -5.67
N MET A 86 -2.68 -8.29 -5.56
CA MET A 86 -2.92 -9.22 -4.48
C MET A 86 -1.61 -9.49 -3.74
N TRP A 87 -1.70 -9.45 -2.41
CA TRP A 87 -0.56 -9.53 -1.52
C TRP A 87 -0.69 -10.76 -0.62
N GLN A 88 0.43 -11.34 -0.20
CA GLN A 88 0.43 -12.25 0.95
C GLN A 88 0.10 -11.46 2.20
N LYS A 89 -0.72 -12.04 3.08
CA LYS A 89 -1.15 -11.39 4.32
C LYS A 89 -0.01 -11.29 5.35
N SER A 90 0.85 -12.30 5.41
CA SER A 90 1.88 -12.44 6.43
C SER A 90 3.22 -12.79 5.81
N PRO A 91 4.33 -12.19 6.30
CA PRO A 91 5.68 -12.66 6.02
C PRO A 91 6.10 -13.85 6.88
N ASP A 92 5.31 -14.31 7.86
CA ASP A 92 5.62 -15.52 8.65
C ASP A 92 5.73 -16.75 7.75
N ARG A 93 6.95 -17.30 7.64
CA ARG A 93 7.28 -18.41 6.75
C ARG A 93 7.29 -19.75 7.46
N ASN A 94 7.43 -19.74 8.77
CA ASN A 94 7.56 -20.95 9.58
C ASN A 94 6.20 -21.34 10.23
N GLY A 95 5.22 -20.45 10.20
CA GLY A 95 3.84 -20.70 10.63
C GLY A 95 3.63 -20.67 12.14
N ASN A 96 4.58 -20.14 12.92
CA ASN A 96 4.49 -20.05 14.37
C ASN A 96 3.69 -18.81 14.86
N GLY A 97 3.26 -17.93 13.96
CA GLY A 97 2.53 -16.71 14.29
C GLY A 97 3.41 -15.56 14.81
N VAL A 98 4.74 -15.71 14.77
CA VAL A 98 5.73 -14.74 15.24
C VAL A 98 6.62 -14.35 14.07
N ILE A 99 6.56 -13.09 13.67
CA ILE A 99 7.40 -12.54 12.61
C ILE A 99 8.71 -12.05 13.23
N ASN A 100 9.82 -12.70 12.90
CA ASN A 100 11.14 -12.35 13.44
C ASN A 100 12.29 -12.67 12.45
N TYR A 101 13.53 -12.66 12.94
CA TYR A 101 14.72 -12.94 12.12
C TYR A 101 14.65 -14.25 11.32
N SER A 102 13.94 -15.26 11.83
CA SER A 102 13.83 -16.59 11.20
C SER A 102 12.99 -16.58 9.92
N ASP A 103 12.19 -15.53 9.69
CA ASP A 103 11.38 -15.37 8.48
C ASP A 103 12.11 -14.62 7.37
N LYS A 104 13.27 -14.03 7.68
CA LYS A 104 14.06 -13.25 6.72
C LYS A 104 14.66 -14.15 5.65
N LEU A 105 14.81 -13.58 4.46
CA LEU A 105 15.39 -14.25 3.31
C LEU A 105 16.46 -13.36 2.69
N TYR A 106 17.54 -13.99 2.22
CA TYR A 106 18.41 -13.35 1.24
C TYR A 106 17.67 -13.23 -0.09
N TYR A 107 18.08 -12.25 -0.91
CA TYR A 107 17.39 -11.91 -2.15
C TYR A 107 17.10 -13.11 -3.07
N GLN A 108 18.08 -13.99 -3.29
CA GLN A 108 17.90 -15.17 -4.12
C GLN A 108 16.86 -16.14 -3.54
N GLN A 109 16.87 -16.35 -2.22
CA GLN A 109 15.88 -17.19 -1.55
C GLN A 109 14.47 -16.58 -1.65
N ALA A 110 14.35 -15.25 -1.64
CA ALA A 110 13.08 -14.56 -1.82
C ALA A 110 12.51 -14.76 -3.23
N LEU A 111 13.37 -14.75 -4.27
CA LEU A 111 12.97 -15.09 -5.64
C LEU A 111 12.47 -16.53 -5.73
N ASP A 112 13.23 -17.48 -5.19
CA ASP A 112 12.88 -18.90 -5.21
C ASP A 112 11.58 -19.17 -4.42
N SER A 113 11.44 -18.52 -3.26
CA SER A 113 10.25 -18.61 -2.41
C SER A 113 9.01 -18.03 -3.10
N ALA A 114 9.15 -16.94 -3.86
CA ALA A 114 8.04 -16.38 -4.63
C ALA A 114 7.58 -17.35 -5.73
N ALA A 115 8.51 -17.94 -6.49
CA ALA A 115 8.19 -18.93 -7.53
C ALA A 115 7.52 -20.19 -6.98
N ALA A 116 7.92 -20.62 -5.78
CA ALA A 116 7.33 -21.77 -5.08
C ALA A 116 6.02 -21.45 -4.33
N CYS A 117 5.68 -20.17 -4.16
CA CYS A 117 4.55 -19.76 -3.33
C CYS A 117 3.20 -20.24 -3.88
N ARG A 118 2.33 -20.74 -3.00
CA ARG A 118 0.98 -21.23 -3.33
C ARG A 118 -0.11 -20.64 -2.44
N THR A 119 0.16 -19.54 -1.73
CA THR A 119 -0.82 -18.88 -0.85
C THR A 119 -2.10 -18.56 -1.63
N GLY A 120 -3.26 -18.84 -1.03
CA GLY A 120 -4.56 -18.66 -1.68
C GLY A 120 -4.84 -19.56 -2.89
N GLY A 121 -3.96 -20.52 -3.21
CA GLY A 121 -4.09 -21.40 -4.38
C GLY A 121 -3.56 -20.82 -5.69
N TYR A 122 -2.87 -19.67 -5.65
CA TYR A 122 -2.29 -19.01 -6.83
C TYR A 122 -0.85 -19.45 -7.09
N THR A 123 -0.41 -19.40 -8.35
CA THR A 123 0.91 -19.89 -8.78
C THR A 123 1.78 -18.83 -9.45
N ASP A 124 1.24 -17.61 -9.60
CA ASP A 124 1.82 -16.47 -10.31
C ASP A 124 2.43 -15.42 -9.37
N TRP A 125 2.83 -15.86 -8.17
CA TRP A 125 3.51 -15.03 -7.18
C TRP A 125 4.89 -14.58 -7.68
N ARG A 126 5.21 -13.33 -7.38
CA ARG A 126 6.51 -12.70 -7.67
C ARG A 126 6.89 -11.74 -6.55
N LEU A 127 8.15 -11.33 -6.52
CA LEU A 127 8.54 -10.18 -5.72
C LEU A 127 7.90 -8.89 -6.28
N PRO A 128 7.40 -8.01 -5.41
CA PRO A 128 6.91 -6.71 -5.80
C PRO A 128 8.07 -5.80 -6.25
N THR A 129 7.76 -4.84 -7.11
CA THR A 129 8.68 -3.72 -7.38
C THR A 129 8.65 -2.74 -6.21
N ILE A 130 9.66 -1.88 -6.12
CA ILE A 130 9.71 -0.82 -5.10
C ILE A 130 8.44 0.04 -5.14
N LYS A 131 7.97 0.44 -6.33
CA LYS A 131 6.75 1.28 -6.45
C LYS A 131 5.49 0.59 -5.93
N GLU A 132 5.38 -0.72 -6.08
CA GLU A 132 4.26 -1.49 -5.56
C GLU A 132 4.37 -1.63 -4.04
N LEU A 133 5.56 -1.82 -3.48
CA LEU A 133 5.75 -1.81 -2.03
C LEU A 133 5.37 -0.46 -1.40
N TYR A 134 5.75 0.64 -2.05
CA TYR A 134 5.36 1.99 -1.61
C TYR A 134 3.85 2.19 -1.56
N SER A 135 3.07 1.44 -2.34
CA SER A 135 1.61 1.53 -2.33
C SER A 135 0.98 0.97 -1.05
N LEU A 136 1.74 0.25 -0.22
CA LEU A 136 1.30 -0.29 1.07
C LEU A 136 1.66 0.61 2.26
N ILE A 137 2.52 1.62 2.06
CA ILE A 137 3.06 2.44 3.15
C ILE A 137 1.98 3.35 3.71
N MET A 138 1.79 3.29 5.02
CA MET A 138 0.97 4.22 5.80
C MET A 138 1.86 5.32 6.38
N TYR A 139 1.72 6.56 5.90
CA TYR A 139 2.61 7.66 6.29
C TYR A 139 2.29 8.31 7.64
N TYR A 140 1.33 7.75 8.38
CA TYR A 140 1.04 8.13 9.77
C TYR A 140 1.75 7.23 10.81
N GLY A 141 2.58 6.28 10.36
CA GLY A 141 3.36 5.42 11.26
C GLY A 141 4.31 6.22 12.17
N THR A 142 4.70 5.63 13.29
CA THR A 142 5.63 6.21 14.26
C THR A 142 6.78 5.24 14.51
N GLU A 143 8.00 5.69 14.24
CA GLU A 143 9.22 4.92 14.49
C GLU A 143 9.78 5.17 15.90
N PRO A 144 10.56 4.22 16.45
CA PRO A 144 11.21 4.42 17.73
C PRO A 144 12.25 5.52 17.66
N SER A 145 12.33 6.31 18.74
CA SER A 145 13.54 7.09 19.02
C SER A 145 14.76 6.16 19.00
N PRO A 146 15.96 6.62 18.60
CA PRO A 146 17.19 5.83 18.73
C PRO A 146 17.44 5.26 20.13
N ASP A 147 16.84 5.86 21.16
CA ASP A 147 16.93 5.45 22.56
C ASP A 147 15.72 4.63 23.06
N ALA A 148 14.79 4.25 22.18
CA ALA A 148 13.61 3.50 22.57
C ALA A 148 13.98 2.06 23.00
N THR A 149 13.40 1.63 24.12
CA THR A 149 13.59 0.28 24.69
C THR A 149 12.33 -0.58 24.64
N SER A 150 11.23 -0.05 24.08
CA SER A 150 9.95 -0.73 23.91
C SER A 150 9.30 -0.31 22.59
N THR A 151 8.46 -1.18 22.04
CA THR A 151 7.65 -0.96 20.84
C THR A 151 6.19 -0.60 21.14
N ASP A 152 5.81 -0.49 22.42
CA ASP A 152 4.41 -0.30 22.85
C ASP A 152 3.75 0.99 22.32
N SER A 153 4.55 2.04 22.06
CA SER A 153 4.07 3.33 21.55
C SER A 153 4.22 3.49 20.03
N LEU A 154 4.69 2.45 19.34
CA LEU A 154 5.00 2.51 17.93
C LEU A 154 3.79 2.12 17.07
N VAL A 155 3.64 2.82 15.96
CA VAL A 155 2.61 2.56 14.94
C VAL A 155 3.32 2.10 13.67
N PRO A 156 3.06 0.88 13.18
CA PRO A 156 3.67 0.41 11.95
C PRO A 156 3.27 1.27 10.74
N PHE A 157 4.18 1.39 9.77
CA PHE A 157 3.92 2.05 8.48
C PHE A 157 3.13 1.16 7.51
N ILE A 158 2.30 0.27 8.03
CA ILE A 158 1.45 -0.64 7.26
C ILE A 158 0.14 -0.88 8.02
N ASP A 159 -0.97 -1.05 7.30
CA ASP A 159 -2.26 -1.30 7.92
C ASP A 159 -2.32 -2.71 8.53
N THR A 160 -2.12 -2.80 9.85
CA THR A 160 -2.08 -4.06 10.60
C THR A 160 -3.44 -4.74 10.74
N THR A 161 -4.53 -4.06 10.35
CA THR A 161 -5.85 -4.70 10.20
C THR A 161 -5.79 -5.76 9.09
N TYR A 162 -5.03 -5.49 8.03
CA TYR A 162 -4.94 -6.35 6.85
C TYR A 162 -3.62 -7.11 6.78
N PHE A 163 -2.51 -6.57 7.25
CA PHE A 163 -1.19 -7.21 7.12
C PHE A 163 -0.63 -7.61 8.47
N ASN A 164 -0.07 -8.82 8.56
CA ASN A 164 0.68 -9.20 9.75
C ASN A 164 2.04 -8.52 9.75
N PHE A 165 2.44 -8.02 10.91
CA PHE A 165 3.66 -7.25 11.10
C PHE A 165 4.33 -7.67 12.41
N GLY A 166 5.65 -7.68 12.43
CA GLY A 166 6.46 -7.85 13.62
C GLY A 166 7.58 -6.80 13.62
N TYR A 167 7.85 -6.23 14.80
CA TYR A 167 9.01 -5.38 15.00
C TYR A 167 10.29 -6.22 15.03
N GLY A 168 11.45 -5.56 14.91
CA GLY A 168 12.75 -6.21 15.06
C GLY A 168 12.91 -6.93 16.40
N ASP A 169 13.67 -8.02 16.40
CA ASP A 169 14.01 -8.78 17.59
C ASP A 169 15.32 -8.28 18.21
N LEU A 170 15.22 -7.51 19.32
CA LEU A 170 16.36 -7.01 20.07
C LEU A 170 17.26 -8.14 20.61
N SER A 171 16.71 -9.32 20.89
CA SER A 171 17.48 -10.48 21.37
C SER A 171 18.34 -11.09 20.26
N ALA A 172 17.94 -10.89 19.00
CA ALA A 172 18.70 -11.23 17.81
C ALA A 172 19.58 -10.07 17.29
N SER A 173 19.76 -9.01 18.08
CA SER A 173 20.49 -7.77 17.69
C SER A 173 19.91 -7.06 16.47
N GLU A 174 18.60 -7.22 16.24
CA GLU A 174 17.87 -6.48 15.21
C GLU A 174 17.31 -5.18 15.81
N ARG A 175 17.07 -4.18 14.96
CA ARG A 175 16.34 -2.95 15.31
C ARG A 175 15.05 -2.90 14.52
#